data_AF-A0A4R3MMZ1-F1
#
_entry.id   AF-A0A4R3MMZ1-F1
#
_cell.length_a   1.000
_cell.length_b   1.000
_cell.length_c   1.000
_cell.angle_alpha   90.00
_cell.angle_beta   90.00
_cell.angle_gamma   90.00
#
_symmetry.space_group_name_H-M   'P 1'
#
loop_
_entity.id
_entity.type
_entity.pdbx_description
1 polymer ?
#
loop_
_entity_poly.entity_id
_entity_poly.type
_entity_poly.pdbx_seq_one_letter_code
_entity_poly.pdbx_strand_id
1 'polypeptide(L)' 'MNQDIKKVAKEKGVKLWKIAERLRITDSSFSRMLRYELSSEEKEKIKSIIEDLENENRS' A
#
# COMPACT_ATOMS: atom_id res chain seq x y z
N MET A 1 -11.32 1.22 9.29
CA MET A 1 -9.87 0.94 9.21
C MET A 1 -9.61 0.17 7.93
N ASN A 2 -8.64 0.57 7.11
CA ASN A 2 -8.39 -0.04 5.79
C ASN A 2 -7.54 -1.31 5.91
N GLN A 3 -8.04 -2.30 6.67
CA GLN A 3 -7.34 -3.57 6.87
C GLN A 3 -7.21 -4.36 5.56
N ASP A 4 -8.11 -4.15 4.60
CA ASP A 4 -8.06 -4.81 3.28
C ASP A 4 -6.77 -4.52 2.53
N ILE A 5 -6.29 -3.27 2.56
CA ILE A 5 -5.03 -2.89 1.92
C ILE A 5 -3.85 -3.63 2.55
N LYS A 6 -3.84 -3.75 3.89
CA LYS A 6 -2.79 -4.49 4.60
C LYS A 6 -2.82 -5.98 4.25
N LYS A 7 -4.03 -6.53 4.10
CA LYS A 7 -4.23 -7.94 3.73
C LYS A 7 -3.73 -8.19 2.30
N VAL A 8 -4.14 -7.37 1.34
CA VAL A 8 -3.71 -7.48 -0.07
C VAL A 8 -2.19 -7.34 -0.19
N ALA A 9 -1.58 -6.36 0.48
CA ALA A 9 -0.13 -6.18 0.48
C ALA A 9 0.57 -7.44 1.05
N LYS A 10 0.06 -7.99 2.15
CA LYS A 10 0.61 -9.21 2.77
C LYS A 10 0.44 -10.44 1.88
N GLU A 11 -0.71 -10.62 1.25
CA GLU A 11 -0.99 -11.73 0.32
C GLU A 11 -0.05 -11.70 -0.89
N LYS A 12 0.21 -10.51 -1.43
CA LYS A 12 1.14 -10.29 -2.54
C LYS A 12 2.61 -10.21 -2.12
N GLY A 13 2.92 -10.42 -0.84
CA GLY A 13 4.30 -10.37 -0.31
C GLY A 13 4.94 -8.98 -0.33
N VAL A 14 4.15 -7.91 -0.49
CA VAL A 14 4.62 -6.52 -0.54
C VAL A 14 4.65 -5.91 0.86
N LYS A 15 5.79 -5.33 1.22
CA LYS A 15 5.97 -4.64 2.51
C LYS A 15 5.37 -3.23 2.46
N LEU A 16 4.68 -2.81 3.53
CA LEU A 16 4.00 -1.49 3.58
C LEU A 16 4.95 -0.31 3.40
N TRP A 17 6.20 -0.41 3.88
CA TRP A 17 7.20 0.63 3.71
C TRP A 17 7.58 0.86 2.24
N LYS A 18 7.57 -0.18 1.39
CA LYS A 18 7.83 -0.02 -0.06
C LYS A 18 6.72 0.78 -0.73
N ILE A 19 5.47 0.56 -0.30
CA ILE A 19 4.31 1.32 -0.78
C ILE A 19 4.46 2.80 -0.37
N ALA A 20 4.86 3.03 0.89
CA ALA A 20 5.11 4.38 1.41
C ALA A 20 6.23 5.10 0.62
N GLU A 21 7.33 4.41 0.31
CA GLU A 21 8.41 4.95 -0.53
C GLU A 21 7.92 5.34 -1.93
N ARG A 22 7.10 4.49 -2.57
CA ARG A 22 6.53 4.77 -3.90
C ARG A 22 5.58 5.98 -3.88
N LEU A 23 4.88 6.17 -2.77
CA LEU A 23 4.05 7.33 -2.50
C LEU A 23 4.85 8.57 -2.05
N ARG A 24 6.18 8.45 -1.89
CA ARG A 24 7.07 9.50 -1.36
C ARG A 24 6.64 10.02 0.01
N ILE A 25 6.14 9.12 0.86
CA ILE A 25 5.77 9.40 2.25
C ILE A 25 6.51 8.48 3.20
N THR A 26 6.49 8.80 4.48
CA THR A 26 7.06 7.93 5.50
C THR A 26 6.11 6.75 5.80
N ASP A 27 6.65 5.61 6.22
CA ASP A 27 5.87 4.47 6.71
C ASP A 27 4.89 4.88 7.83
N SER A 28 5.32 5.78 8.72
CA SER A 28 4.48 6.30 9.80
C SER A 28 3.28 7.09 9.29
N SER A 29 3.46 7.88 8.23
CA SER A 29 2.39 8.63 7.55
C SER A 29 1.43 7.66 6.85
N PHE A 30 1.95 6.65 6.15
CA PHE A 30 1.14 5.65 5.47
C PHE A 30 0.30 4.82 6.47
N SER A 31 0.93 4.36 7.55
CA SER A 31 0.25 3.65 8.63
C SER A 31 -0.83 4.49 9.32
N ARG A 32 -0.65 5.82 9.39
CA ARG A 32 -1.66 6.75 9.89
C ARG A 32 -2.80 6.92 8.90
N MET A 33 -2.49 7.06 7.61
CA MET A 33 -3.45 7.19 6.52
C MET A 33 -4.41 5.98 6.47
N LEU A 34 -3.90 4.76 6.68
CA LEU A 34 -4.72 3.53 6.72
C LEU A 34 -5.71 3.45 7.90
N ARG A 35 -5.59 4.33 8.91
CA ARG A 35 -6.55 4.39 10.04
C ARG A 35 -7.82 5.17 9.69
N TYR A 36 -7.76 6.07 8.71
CA TYR A 36 -8.88 6.89 8.26
C TYR A 36 -9.57 6.27 7.04
N GLU A 37 -10.78 6.71 6.72
CA GLU A 37 -11.44 6.32 5.48
C GLU A 37 -10.70 6.96 4.29
N LEU A 38 -10.25 6.13 3.36
CA LEU A 38 -9.60 6.59 2.13
C LEU A 38 -10.61 6.68 1.01
N SER A 39 -10.44 7.68 0.15
CA SER A 39 -11.22 7.81 -1.06
C SER A 39 -11.00 6.60 -1.98
N SER A 40 -11.95 6.35 -2.89
CA SER A 40 -11.82 5.28 -3.88
C SER A 40 -10.55 5.45 -4.72
N GLU A 41 -10.21 6.68 -5.09
CA GLU A 41 -9.02 7.02 -5.87
C GLU A 41 -7.72 6.69 -5.11
N GLU A 42 -7.64 7.04 -3.82
CA GLU A 42 -6.48 6.70 -2.99
C GLU A 42 -6.31 5.18 -2.86
N LYS A 43 -7.42 4.45 -2.70
CA LYS A 43 -7.40 2.99 -2.62
C LYS A 43 -6.92 2.37 -3.93
N GLU A 44 -7.38 2.86 -5.08
CA GLU A 44 -6.94 2.39 -6.40
C GLU A 44 -5.46 2.66 -6.63
N LYS A 45 -4.98 3.86 -6.30
CA LYS A 45 -3.56 4.21 -6.40
C LYS A 45 -2.68 3.27 -5.57
N ILE A 46 -3.10 2.96 -4.34
CA ILE A 46 -2.36 2.03 -3.48
C ILE A 46 -2.37 0.61 -4.06
N LYS A 47 -3.51 0.14 -4.56
CA LYS A 47 -3.61 -1.20 -5.19
C LYS A 47 -2.69 -1.32 -6.40
N SER A 48 -2.68 -0.32 -7.29
CA SER A 48 -1.77 -0.27 -8.43
C SER A 48 -0.31 -0.32 -8.01
N ILE A 49 0.08 0.44 -6.99
CA ILE A 49 1.44 0.38 -6.43
C ILE A 49 1.77 -1.01 -5.87
N ILE A 50 0.82 -1.68 -5.21
CA ILE A 50 1.04 -3.04 -4.70
C ILE A 50 1.27 -4.02 -5.87
N GLU A 51 0.51 -3.92 -6.95
CA GLU A 51 0.69 -4.75 -8.15
C GLU A 51 2.04 -4.52 -8.82
N ASP A 52 2.45 -3.26 -8.97
CA ASP A 52 3.78 -2.92 -9.49
C ASP A 52 4.90 -3.54 -8.63
N LEU A 53 4.81 -3.36 -7.31
CA LEU A 53 5.80 -3.88 -6.36
C LEU A 53 5.80 -5.41 -6.27
N GLU A 54 4.66 -6.06 -6.49
CA GLU A 54 4.57 -7.52 -6.56
C GLU A 54 5.34 -8.06 -7.77
N ASN A 55 5.15 -7.43 -8.94
CA ASN A 55 5.89 -7.78 -10.15
C ASN A 55 7.40 -7.56 -9.99
N GLU A 56 7.79 -6.46 -9.35
CA GLU A 56 9.20 -6.18 -9.04
C GLU A 56 9.81 -7.20 -8.06
N ASN A 57 9.07 -7.67 -7.04
CA ASN A 57 9.60 -8.66 -6.09
C ASN A 57 9.69 -10.08 -6.67
N ARG A 58 9.00 -10.36 -7.78
CA ARG A 58 8.98 -11.68 -8.43
C ARG A 58 10.10 -11.85 -9.45
N SER A 59 10.74 -10.76 -9.89
CA SER A 59 11.92 -10.77 -10.77
C SER A 59 13.22 -10.93 -9.99
#